data_AF-A0A3S9PRJ9-F1
#
_entry.id   AF-A0A3S9PRJ9-F1
#
_cell.length_a   1.000
_cell.length_b   1.000
_cell.length_c   1.000
_cell.angle_alpha   90.00
_cell.angle_beta   90.00
_cell.angle_gamma   90.00
#
_symmetry.space_group_name_H-M   'P 1'
#
loop_
_entity.id
_entity.type
_entity.pdbx_description
1 polymer ?
#
loop_
_entity_poly.entity_id
_entity_poly.type
_entity_poly.pdbx_seq_one_letter_code
_entity_poly.pdbx_strand_id
1 'polypeptide(L)'
;MISNVPLTAAEAEAARDGRPSAQSPATGEPNRPAVGRSPNKTEKKNYNSPTPTPGPAPAVEPEAAADEVPAAAEREGEEPSASRQRPVCTVPPPLVERGGLALAAIAHAEPRLRLSGRDVAKLAVLAGEWFQRGADMPDLREALVVGLPEVVHSPGALVRNRLTRKMPSTPTFAEQREADRRTTASPRVSEMRECAGHHVQPRLFRPVDGETLCPACRSDDDAEAGVAPAIDAAVRGGAAARELLHARRAGAAA
;
A
#
# COMPACT_ATOMS: atom_id res chain seq x y z
N MET A 1 -10.16 22.23 15.76
CA MET A 1 -9.48 23.18 14.85
C MET A 1 -7.99 23.02 15.09
N ILE A 2 -7.22 22.53 14.11
CA ILE A 2 -5.76 22.43 14.21
C ILE A 2 -5.22 23.55 13.32
N SER A 3 -4.56 24.54 13.92
CA SER A 3 -3.94 25.64 13.20
C SER A 3 -2.64 25.16 12.55
N ASN A 4 -2.45 25.44 11.27
CA ASN A 4 -1.26 25.09 10.49
C ASN A 4 -0.18 26.18 10.54
N VAL A 5 -0.25 27.09 11.52
CA VAL A 5 0.74 28.16 11.69
C VAL A 5 1.96 27.57 12.43
N PRO A 6 3.18 27.68 11.86
CA PRO A 6 4.38 27.19 12.52
C PRO A 6 4.67 28.01 13.78
N LEU A 7 4.89 27.31 14.90
CA LEU A 7 5.26 27.92 16.17
C LEU A 7 6.62 28.59 16.04
N THR A 8 6.75 29.78 16.64
CA THR A 8 8.03 30.47 16.76
C THR A 8 8.93 29.76 17.79
N ALA A 9 10.24 30.00 17.75
CA ALA A 9 11.21 29.33 18.63
C ALA A 9 10.90 29.54 20.13
N ALA A 10 10.43 30.74 20.50
CA ALA A 10 10.04 31.05 21.87
C ALA A 10 8.75 30.33 22.32
N GLU A 11 7.78 30.16 21.41
CA GLU A 11 6.54 29.43 21.70
C GLU A 11 6.80 27.92 21.78
N ALA A 12 7.75 27.40 20.99
CA ALA A 12 8.19 26.02 21.05
C ALA A 12 8.93 25.71 22.37
N GLU A 13 9.72 26.64 22.91
CA GLU A 13 10.35 26.52 24.24
C GLU A 13 9.31 26.59 25.36
N ALA A 14 8.38 27.54 25.32
CA ALA A 14 7.30 27.64 26.30
C ALA A 14 6.41 26.37 26.34
N ALA A 15 6.20 25.72 25.18
CA ALA A 15 5.49 24.44 25.10
C ALA A 15 6.27 23.27 25.71
N ARG A 16 7.61 23.30 25.68
CA ARG A 16 8.47 22.28 26.34
C ARG A 16 8.53 22.48 27.85
N ASP A 17 8.52 23.73 28.31
CA ASP A 17 8.67 24.08 29.73
C ASP A 17 7.33 24.17 30.49
N GLY A 18 6.22 24.01 29.77
CA GLY A 18 4.88 23.94 30.34
C GLY A 18 4.71 22.72 31.25
N ARG A 19 4.80 22.92 32.57
CA ARG A 19 4.39 21.96 33.59
C ARG A 19 2.92 21.58 33.33
N PRO A 20 2.57 20.30 33.09
CA PRO A 20 1.18 19.92 32.91
C PRO A 20 0.45 20.24 34.22
N SER A 21 -0.45 21.22 34.18
CA SER A 21 -1.32 21.49 35.31
C SER A 21 -2.16 20.24 35.53
N ALA A 22 -2.12 19.72 36.76
CA ALA A 22 -2.91 18.57 37.19
C ALA A 22 -4.39 18.96 37.22
N GLN A 23 -5.02 19.04 36.05
CA GLN A 23 -6.47 18.93 35.94
C GLN A 23 -6.75 17.46 35.69
N SER A 24 -7.12 16.76 36.76
CA SER A 24 -7.68 15.43 36.68
C SER A 24 -8.80 15.44 35.63
N PRO A 25 -8.74 14.60 34.57
CA PRO A 25 -9.88 14.48 33.67
C PRO A 25 -11.06 14.01 34.51
N ALA A 26 -12.15 14.77 34.49
CA ALA A 26 -13.40 14.38 35.12
C ALA A 26 -13.89 13.09 34.45
N THR A 27 -13.73 11.97 35.13
CA THR A 27 -14.38 10.71 34.78
C THR A 27 -15.89 10.93 34.88
N GLY A 28 -16.57 11.12 33.74
CA GLY A 28 -18.03 11.07 33.69
C GLY A 28 -18.51 9.69 34.14
N GLU A 29 -19.53 9.67 35.00
CA GLU A 29 -20.15 8.42 35.45
C GLU A 29 -20.70 7.61 34.26
N PRO A 30 -20.58 6.27 34.29
CA PRO A 30 -21.11 5.43 33.23
C PRO A 30 -22.65 5.43 33.29
N ASN A 31 -23.29 6.17 32.40
CA ASN A 31 -24.73 6.02 32.17
C ASN A 31 -25.00 4.70 31.44
N ARG A 32 -25.90 3.89 32.01
CA ARG A 32 -26.34 2.62 31.40
C ARG A 32 -27.07 2.89 30.08
N PRO A 33 -26.88 2.07 29.03
CA PRO A 33 -27.69 2.17 27.83
C PRO A 33 -29.17 1.95 28.15
N ALA A 34 -30.03 2.85 27.68
CA ALA A 34 -31.47 2.62 27.66
C ALA A 34 -31.76 1.48 26.70
N VAL A 35 -32.00 0.28 27.24
CA VAL A 35 -32.36 -0.90 26.47
C VAL A 35 -33.73 -0.64 25.85
N GLY A 36 -33.78 -0.68 24.51
CA GLY A 36 -34.99 -0.51 23.73
C GLY A 36 -36.09 -1.48 24.17
N ARG A 37 -37.28 -0.91 24.36
CA ARG A 37 -38.52 -1.58 24.69
C ARG A 37 -38.83 -2.69 23.67
N SER A 38 -38.89 -3.94 24.14
CA SER A 38 -39.40 -5.07 23.36
C SER A 38 -40.81 -4.79 22.84
N PRO A 39 -41.11 -5.00 21.54
CA PRO A 39 -42.48 -5.01 21.06
C PRO A 39 -43.19 -6.29 21.55
N ASN A 40 -44.33 -6.11 22.21
CA ASN A 40 -45.17 -7.19 22.72
C ASN A 40 -45.72 -8.04 21.59
N LYS A 41 -45.54 -9.35 21.75
CA LYS A 41 -46.07 -10.44 20.94
C LYS A 41 -47.60 -10.43 21.03
N THR A 42 -48.29 -10.02 19.96
CA THR A 42 -49.73 -10.28 19.80
C THR A 42 -49.89 -11.47 18.88
N GLU A 43 -50.33 -12.60 19.43
CA GLU A 43 -50.71 -13.76 18.66
C GLU A 43 -51.95 -13.44 17.82
N LYS A 44 -51.80 -13.46 16.50
CA LYS A 44 -52.89 -13.78 15.58
C LYS A 44 -52.39 -14.81 14.59
N LYS A 45 -52.82 -16.05 14.84
CA LYS A 45 -52.79 -17.13 13.85
C LYS A 45 -53.71 -16.73 12.69
N ASN A 46 -53.18 -16.69 11.47
CA ASN A 46 -53.96 -17.11 10.32
C ASN A 46 -53.02 -17.69 9.27
N TYR A 47 -53.18 -18.99 9.00
CA TYR A 47 -52.56 -19.69 7.90
C TYR A 47 -53.38 -19.41 6.64
N ASN A 48 -52.72 -19.07 5.53
CA ASN A 48 -52.95 -19.72 4.24
C ASN A 48 -51.94 -19.20 3.19
N SER A 49 -51.32 -20.15 2.51
CA SER A 49 -50.55 -20.06 1.26
C SER A 49 -51.10 -21.16 0.33
N PRO A 50 -50.81 -21.24 -0.99
CA PRO A 50 -50.34 -20.23 -1.97
C PRO A 50 -51.03 -20.30 -3.40
N THR A 51 -50.97 -19.19 -4.19
CA THR A 51 -50.92 -18.97 -5.71
C THR A 51 -51.69 -19.85 -6.76
N PRO A 52 -51.82 -19.52 -8.10
CA PRO A 52 -51.53 -18.30 -8.94
C PRO A 52 -52.52 -17.92 -10.14
N THR A 53 -52.40 -16.68 -10.69
CA THR A 53 -52.66 -16.11 -12.10
C THR A 53 -54.02 -16.22 -12.85
N PRO A 54 -54.29 -15.52 -14.02
CA PRO A 54 -53.80 -14.23 -14.62
C PRO A 54 -54.87 -13.27 -15.29
N GLY A 55 -54.54 -11.96 -15.42
CA GLY A 55 -54.93 -10.97 -16.50
C GLY A 55 -56.39 -10.44 -16.64
N PRO A 56 -56.68 -9.37 -17.43
CA PRO A 56 -55.85 -8.37 -18.14
C PRO A 56 -56.26 -6.85 -17.92
N ALA A 57 -55.51 -5.93 -18.55
CA ALA A 57 -55.62 -4.45 -18.52
C ALA A 57 -56.87 -3.86 -19.23
N PRO A 58 -57.13 -2.54 -19.09
CA PRO A 58 -56.91 -1.65 -20.24
C PRO A 58 -56.35 -0.25 -19.92
N ALA A 59 -55.82 0.38 -20.98
CA ALA A 59 -55.20 1.69 -21.08
C ALA A 59 -56.19 2.86 -21.16
N VAL A 60 -55.81 4.04 -20.63
CA VAL A 60 -56.26 5.38 -21.10
C VAL A 60 -55.23 6.47 -20.72
N GLU A 61 -54.65 7.13 -21.73
CA GLU A 61 -54.24 8.56 -21.76
C GLU A 61 -55.36 9.31 -22.55
N PRO A 62 -55.59 10.66 -22.48
CA PRO A 62 -54.57 11.73 -22.65
C PRO A 62 -54.88 13.12 -22.00
N GLU A 63 -54.12 14.14 -22.47
CA GLU A 63 -54.28 15.62 -22.43
C GLU A 63 -53.60 16.37 -21.26
N ALA A 64 -52.48 17.11 -21.44
CA ALA A 64 -52.19 18.28 -22.27
C ALA A 64 -52.76 19.61 -21.72
N ALA A 65 -51.89 20.46 -21.15
CA ALA A 65 -51.88 21.91 -21.37
C ALA A 65 -50.66 22.56 -20.70
N ALA A 66 -50.02 23.45 -21.45
CA ALA A 66 -48.88 24.28 -21.09
C ALA A 66 -49.25 25.38 -20.08
N ASP A 67 -48.28 25.90 -19.33
CA ASP A 67 -47.92 27.33 -19.39
C ASP A 67 -46.64 27.68 -18.59
N GLU A 68 -45.82 28.49 -19.26
CA GLU A 68 -44.94 29.57 -18.81
C GLU A 68 -43.78 29.40 -17.79
N VAL A 69 -42.63 29.87 -18.28
CA VAL A 69 -41.40 30.22 -17.55
C VAL A 69 -41.50 31.70 -17.15
N PRO A 70 -40.96 32.12 -16.00
CA PRO A 70 -39.87 33.09 -16.08
C PRO A 70 -38.72 32.85 -15.10
N ALA A 71 -37.65 33.57 -15.40
CA ALA A 71 -36.28 33.43 -14.96
C ALA A 71 -35.95 33.87 -13.52
N ALA A 72 -34.78 33.39 -13.10
CA ALA A 72 -33.78 34.02 -12.23
C ALA A 72 -33.99 34.02 -10.70
N ALA A 73 -33.23 33.14 -10.03
CA ALA A 73 -32.44 33.52 -8.86
C ALA A 73 -31.29 32.52 -8.67
N GLU A 74 -30.09 32.94 -9.05
CA GLU A 74 -28.83 32.33 -8.58
C GLU A 74 -28.78 32.45 -7.05
N ARG A 75 -28.38 31.40 -6.33
CA ARG A 75 -27.45 31.49 -5.19
C ARG A 75 -26.69 30.19 -4.97
N GLU A 76 -25.39 30.39 -4.97
CA GLU A 76 -24.29 29.48 -4.68
C GLU A 76 -24.38 28.90 -3.26
N GLY A 77 -23.84 27.70 -3.08
CA GLY A 77 -23.64 27.11 -1.75
C GLY A 77 -23.52 25.59 -1.69
N GLU A 78 -23.09 24.91 -2.75
CA GLU A 78 -22.69 23.49 -2.64
C GLU A 78 -21.28 23.47 -2.01
N GLU A 79 -21.22 23.53 -0.69
CA GLU A 79 -19.99 23.16 0.02
C GLU A 79 -19.61 21.74 -0.42
N PRO A 80 -18.35 21.49 -0.83
CA PRO A 80 -17.90 20.14 -1.04
C PRO A 80 -17.86 19.47 0.33
N SER A 81 -18.95 18.77 0.65
CA SER A 81 -18.99 17.79 1.72
C SER A 81 -17.80 16.88 1.50
N ALA A 82 -16.76 17.11 2.30
CA ALA A 82 -15.58 16.28 2.41
C ALA A 82 -16.05 14.94 2.99
N SER A 83 -16.73 14.18 2.13
CA SER A 83 -17.04 12.79 2.32
C SER A 83 -15.71 12.15 2.61
N ARG A 84 -15.56 11.69 3.85
CA ARG A 84 -14.44 10.90 4.34
C ARG A 84 -14.04 9.97 3.20
N GLN A 85 -12.94 10.28 2.53
CA GLN A 85 -12.37 9.34 1.58
C GLN A 85 -11.91 8.18 2.45
N ARG A 86 -12.79 7.17 2.61
CA ARG A 86 -12.36 5.82 2.96
C ARG A 86 -11.22 5.55 1.98
N PRO A 87 -10.04 5.08 2.44
CA PRO A 87 -9.02 4.67 1.50
C PRO A 87 -9.70 3.72 0.53
N VAL A 88 -9.85 4.16 -0.72
CA VAL A 88 -10.38 3.33 -1.78
C VAL A 88 -9.30 2.27 -1.89
N CYS A 89 -9.59 1.04 -1.48
CA CYS A 89 -8.62 -0.05 -1.57
C CYS A 89 -8.34 -0.29 -3.04
N THR A 90 -7.39 0.45 -3.60
CA THR A 90 -6.90 0.26 -4.95
C THR A 90 -5.97 -0.95 -4.89
N VAL A 91 -6.32 -2.01 -5.60
CA VAL A 91 -5.47 -3.19 -5.73
C VAL A 91 -4.15 -2.76 -6.39
N PRO A 92 -2.99 -3.07 -5.79
CA PRO A 92 -1.70 -2.83 -6.42
C PRO A 92 -1.59 -3.50 -7.80
N PRO A 93 -1.05 -2.83 -8.84
CA PRO A 93 -0.83 -3.41 -10.17
C PRO A 93 -0.17 -4.81 -10.19
N PRO A 94 0.89 -5.10 -9.40
CA PRO A 94 1.49 -6.44 -9.39
C PRO A 94 0.53 -7.53 -8.88
N LEU A 95 -0.41 -7.19 -7.99
CA LEU A 95 -1.42 -8.15 -7.54
C LEU A 95 -2.50 -8.38 -8.60
N VAL A 96 -2.83 -7.37 -9.41
CA VAL A 96 -3.72 -7.54 -10.57
C VAL A 96 -3.08 -8.47 -11.60
N GLU A 97 -1.80 -8.26 -11.91
CA GLU A 97 -1.04 -9.13 -12.82
C GLU A 97 -0.99 -10.58 -12.32
N ARG A 98 -0.63 -10.77 -11.04
CA ARG A 98 -0.68 -12.08 -10.37
C ARG A 98 -2.07 -12.71 -10.43
N GLY A 99 -3.11 -11.90 -10.24
CA GLY A 99 -4.53 -12.26 -10.40
C GLY A 99 -4.83 -12.83 -11.78
N GLY A 100 -4.41 -12.12 -12.82
CA GLY A 100 -4.57 -12.55 -14.22
C GLY A 100 -3.87 -13.87 -14.51
N LEU A 101 -2.61 -14.01 -14.09
CA LEU A 101 -1.83 -15.24 -14.27
C LEU A 101 -2.46 -16.43 -13.54
N ALA A 102 -2.93 -16.24 -12.31
CA ALA A 102 -3.59 -17.29 -11.54
C ALA A 102 -4.89 -17.75 -12.22
N LEU A 103 -5.71 -16.82 -12.71
CA LEU A 103 -6.94 -17.14 -13.44
C LEU A 103 -6.66 -17.88 -14.75
N ALA A 104 -5.63 -17.46 -15.49
CA ALA A 104 -5.20 -18.16 -16.71
C ALA A 104 -4.74 -19.60 -16.41
N ALA A 105 -3.96 -19.79 -15.35
CA ALA A 105 -3.52 -21.12 -14.92
C ALA A 105 -4.70 -22.03 -14.51
N ILE A 106 -5.66 -21.50 -13.76
CA ILE A 106 -6.87 -22.25 -13.37
C ILE A 106 -7.71 -22.60 -14.60
N ALA A 107 -7.93 -21.66 -15.51
CA ALA A 107 -8.67 -21.88 -16.76
C ALA A 107 -7.99 -22.90 -17.67
N HIS A 108 -6.66 -22.97 -17.65
CA HIS A 108 -5.90 -23.98 -18.39
C HIS A 108 -6.03 -25.38 -17.77
N ALA A 109 -6.07 -25.46 -16.43
CA ALA A 109 -6.17 -26.73 -15.70
C ALA A 109 -7.60 -27.29 -15.62
N GLU A 110 -8.64 -26.46 -15.69
CA GLU A 110 -10.05 -26.86 -15.60
C GLU A 110 -10.78 -26.58 -16.94
N PRO A 111 -10.97 -27.60 -17.81
CA PRO A 111 -11.52 -27.43 -19.14
C PRO A 111 -12.94 -26.83 -19.20
N ARG A 112 -13.69 -26.90 -18.09
CA ARG A 112 -15.03 -26.29 -17.96
C ARG A 112 -14.97 -24.77 -17.78
N LEU A 113 -13.83 -24.23 -17.35
CA LEU A 113 -13.61 -22.79 -17.13
C LEU A 113 -12.84 -22.15 -18.30
N ARG A 114 -13.36 -22.25 -19.52
CA ARG A 114 -12.76 -21.61 -20.70
C ARG A 114 -12.90 -20.09 -20.65
N LEU A 115 -11.96 -19.43 -19.99
CA LEU A 115 -11.91 -17.97 -19.92
C LEU A 115 -11.18 -17.40 -21.14
N SER A 116 -11.75 -16.37 -21.78
CA SER A 116 -11.05 -15.60 -22.81
C SER A 116 -10.03 -14.66 -22.15
N GLY A 117 -9.02 -14.20 -22.90
CA GLY A 117 -8.06 -13.20 -22.39
C GLY A 117 -8.73 -11.91 -21.90
N ARG A 118 -9.85 -11.51 -22.53
CA ARG A 118 -10.67 -10.37 -22.10
C ARG A 118 -11.37 -10.65 -20.77
N ASP A 119 -11.85 -11.87 -20.54
CA ASP A 119 -12.45 -12.24 -19.26
C ASP A 119 -11.41 -12.27 -18.15
N VAL A 120 -10.24 -12.85 -18.42
CA VAL A 120 -9.11 -12.85 -17.48
C VAL A 120 -8.74 -11.41 -17.09
N ALA A 121 -8.56 -10.50 -18.06
CA ALA A 121 -8.25 -9.10 -17.77
C ALA A 121 -9.32 -8.40 -16.92
N LYS A 122 -10.60 -8.66 -17.19
CA LYS A 122 -11.72 -8.09 -16.40
C LYS A 122 -11.81 -8.65 -14.98
N LEU A 123 -11.37 -9.90 -14.78
CA LEU A 123 -11.45 -10.59 -13.49
C LEU A 123 -10.16 -10.46 -12.67
N ALA A 124 -9.05 -10.06 -13.31
CA ALA A 124 -7.74 -9.89 -12.71
C ALA A 124 -7.77 -8.99 -11.47
N VAL A 125 -8.56 -7.91 -11.50
CA VAL A 125 -8.70 -7.00 -10.35
C VAL A 125 -9.33 -7.72 -9.15
N LEU A 126 -10.40 -8.47 -9.37
CA LEU A 126 -11.05 -9.25 -8.30
C LEU A 126 -10.16 -10.38 -7.78
N ALA A 127 -9.36 -11.01 -8.64
CA ALA A 127 -8.38 -12.01 -8.21
C ALA A 127 -7.20 -11.37 -7.45
N GLY A 128 -6.74 -10.19 -7.86
CA GLY A 128 -5.74 -9.41 -7.13
C GLY A 128 -6.23 -8.99 -5.74
N GLU A 129 -7.52 -8.65 -5.63
CA GLU A 129 -8.23 -8.40 -4.37
C GLU A 129 -8.23 -9.60 -3.42
N TRP A 130 -8.27 -10.83 -3.94
CA TRP A 130 -8.14 -12.04 -3.13
C TRP A 130 -6.74 -12.16 -2.53
N PHE A 131 -5.70 -11.98 -3.36
CA PHE A 131 -4.32 -12.01 -2.90
C PHE A 131 -4.01 -10.88 -1.91
N GLN A 132 -4.58 -9.70 -2.12
CA GLN A 132 -4.44 -8.58 -1.18
C GLN A 132 -5.04 -8.89 0.19
N ARG A 133 -6.07 -9.74 0.24
CA ARG A 133 -6.68 -10.20 1.49
C ARG A 133 -5.99 -11.45 2.08
N GLY A 134 -4.87 -11.88 1.49
CA GLY A 134 -4.05 -12.98 2.00
C GLY A 134 -4.49 -14.36 1.55
N ALA A 135 -5.39 -14.49 0.58
CA ALA A 135 -5.70 -15.79 -0.02
C ALA A 135 -4.57 -16.24 -0.94
N ASP A 136 -4.25 -17.53 -0.94
CA ASP A 136 -3.24 -18.13 -1.80
C ASP A 136 -3.86 -18.75 -3.07
N MET A 137 -3.00 -19.19 -4.00
CA MET A 137 -3.43 -19.88 -5.22
C MET A 137 -4.33 -21.10 -4.94
N PRO A 138 -3.99 -22.03 -4.02
CA PRO A 138 -4.88 -23.13 -3.66
C PRO A 138 -6.27 -22.67 -3.21
N ASP A 139 -6.37 -21.62 -2.40
CA ASP A 139 -7.65 -21.08 -1.92
C ASP A 139 -8.50 -20.55 -3.08
N LEU A 140 -7.85 -19.81 -3.98
CA LEU A 140 -8.50 -19.28 -5.19
C LEU A 140 -9.01 -20.43 -6.08
N ARG A 141 -8.18 -21.45 -6.30
CA ARG A 141 -8.56 -22.65 -7.07
C ARG A 141 -9.72 -23.39 -6.41
N GLU A 142 -9.65 -23.63 -5.11
CA GLU A 142 -10.71 -24.28 -4.36
C GLU A 142 -12.04 -23.51 -4.49
N ALA A 143 -12.00 -22.20 -4.29
CA ALA A 143 -13.18 -21.36 -4.40
C ALA A 143 -13.84 -21.41 -5.78
N LEU A 144 -13.03 -21.45 -6.85
CA LEU A 144 -13.48 -21.43 -8.24
C LEU A 144 -13.90 -22.80 -8.76
N VAL A 145 -13.17 -23.87 -8.42
CA VAL A 145 -13.32 -25.20 -9.02
C VAL A 145 -14.23 -26.12 -8.20
N VAL A 146 -14.28 -25.98 -6.87
CA VAL A 146 -15.11 -26.89 -6.05
C VAL A 146 -16.59 -26.69 -6.32
N GLY A 147 -17.29 -27.80 -6.60
CA GLY A 147 -18.73 -27.80 -6.89
C GLY A 147 -19.08 -27.10 -8.19
N LEU A 148 -18.19 -27.16 -9.19
CA LEU A 148 -18.48 -26.65 -10.53
C LEU A 148 -19.53 -27.56 -11.20
N PRO A 149 -20.58 -27.00 -11.84
CA PRO A 149 -21.56 -27.80 -12.55
C PRO A 149 -20.93 -28.58 -13.71
N GLU A 150 -21.61 -29.60 -14.18
CA GLU A 150 -21.16 -30.42 -15.32
C GLU A 150 -21.03 -29.56 -16.59
N VAL A 151 -22.03 -28.70 -16.84
CA VAL A 151 -22.05 -27.77 -17.98
C VAL A 151 -22.01 -26.33 -17.47
N VAL A 152 -21.07 -25.55 -17.99
CA VAL A 152 -20.91 -24.12 -17.69
C VAL A 152 -21.16 -23.31 -18.97
N HIS A 153 -22.28 -22.59 -19.04
CA HIS A 153 -22.61 -21.76 -20.19
C HIS A 153 -21.87 -20.42 -20.21
N SER A 154 -21.56 -19.87 -19.03
CA SER A 154 -20.86 -18.58 -18.90
C SER A 154 -19.75 -18.66 -17.85
N PRO A 155 -18.53 -19.08 -18.23
CA PRO A 155 -17.44 -19.26 -17.29
C PRO A 155 -17.01 -17.92 -16.66
N GLY A 156 -16.95 -16.83 -17.45
CA GLY A 156 -16.61 -15.51 -16.93
C GLY A 156 -17.60 -14.98 -15.89
N ALA A 157 -18.91 -15.18 -16.10
CA ALA A 157 -19.93 -14.75 -15.15
C ALA A 157 -19.90 -15.61 -13.87
N LEU A 158 -19.73 -16.92 -14.00
CA LEU A 158 -19.62 -17.84 -12.87
C LEU A 158 -18.41 -17.52 -11.99
N VAL A 159 -17.24 -17.29 -12.62
CA VAL A 159 -16.02 -16.92 -11.90
C VAL A 159 -16.19 -15.58 -11.21
N ARG A 160 -16.73 -14.55 -11.89
CA ARG A 160 -17.04 -13.26 -11.25
C ARG A 160 -17.92 -13.44 -10.00
N ASN A 161 -19.02 -14.21 -10.14
CA ASN A 161 -19.94 -14.46 -9.05
C ASN A 161 -19.23 -15.12 -7.86
N ARG A 162 -18.41 -16.15 -8.12
CA ARG A 162 -17.65 -16.84 -7.08
C ARG A 162 -16.61 -15.93 -6.42
N LEU A 163 -15.81 -15.20 -7.20
CA LEU A 163 -14.81 -14.26 -6.66
C LEU A 163 -15.45 -13.19 -5.76
N THR A 164 -16.65 -12.73 -6.12
CA THR A 164 -17.36 -11.71 -5.35
C THR A 164 -18.00 -12.30 -4.09
N ARG A 165 -18.72 -13.42 -4.23
CA ARG A 165 -19.49 -14.04 -3.13
C ARG A 165 -18.59 -14.72 -2.09
N LYS A 166 -17.50 -15.36 -2.54
CA LYS A 166 -16.56 -16.06 -1.66
C LYS A 166 -15.36 -15.19 -1.27
N MET A 167 -15.42 -13.87 -1.52
CA MET A 167 -14.31 -12.97 -1.24
C MET A 167 -13.89 -13.10 0.23
N PRO A 168 -12.60 -13.33 0.51
CA PRO A 168 -12.11 -13.38 1.87
C PRO A 168 -12.47 -12.11 2.63
N SER A 169 -12.65 -12.21 3.94
CA SER A 169 -12.75 -11.03 4.78
C SER A 169 -11.46 -10.21 4.69
N THR A 170 -11.56 -8.91 4.91
CA THR A 170 -10.35 -8.08 4.98
C THR A 170 -9.55 -8.53 6.20
N PRO A 171 -8.25 -8.86 6.05
CA PRO A 171 -7.44 -9.33 7.15
C PRO A 171 -7.36 -8.25 8.22
N THR A 172 -7.44 -8.66 9.48
CA THR A 172 -7.24 -7.78 10.63
C THR A 172 -5.81 -7.27 10.67
N PHE A 173 -5.57 -6.17 11.39
CA PHE A 173 -4.21 -5.64 11.55
C PHE A 173 -3.23 -6.67 12.14
N ALA A 174 -3.71 -7.54 13.05
CA ALA A 174 -2.90 -8.60 13.63
C ALA A 174 -2.49 -9.65 12.59
N GLU A 175 -3.43 -10.08 11.74
CA GLU A 175 -3.17 -11.05 10.66
C GLU A 175 -2.24 -10.45 9.59
N GLN A 176 -2.42 -9.18 9.24
CA GLN A 176 -1.53 -8.45 8.33
C GLN A 176 -0.09 -8.42 8.88
N ARG A 177 0.08 -8.06 10.16
CA ARG A 177 1.40 -8.03 10.79
C ARG A 177 2.07 -9.40 10.85
N GLU A 178 1.30 -10.46 11.01
CA GLU A 178 1.83 -11.82 11.00
C GLU A 178 2.17 -12.29 9.56
N ALA A 179 1.39 -11.92 8.56
CA ALA A 179 1.71 -12.16 7.16
C ALA A 179 2.99 -11.42 6.74
N ASP A 180 3.13 -10.15 7.14
CA ASP A 180 4.33 -9.35 6.90
C ASP A 180 5.55 -10.00 7.55
N ARG A 181 5.46 -10.42 8.82
CA ARG A 181 6.56 -11.13 9.50
C ARG A 181 6.99 -12.41 8.77
N ARG A 182 6.03 -13.16 8.21
CA ARG A 182 6.32 -14.38 7.44
C ARG A 182 6.95 -14.10 6.08
N THR A 183 6.61 -12.97 5.44
CA THR A 183 7.09 -12.62 4.09
C THR A 183 8.35 -11.76 4.09
N THR A 184 8.54 -10.89 5.08
CA THR A 184 9.80 -10.13 5.22
C THR A 184 10.86 -11.03 5.83
N ALA A 185 11.63 -11.68 4.97
CA ALA A 185 12.87 -12.35 5.33
C ALA A 185 13.85 -11.30 5.90
N SER A 186 14.11 -11.40 7.21
CA SER A 186 15.00 -10.57 8.02
C SER A 186 14.75 -9.05 7.99
N PRO A 187 14.72 -8.37 9.17
CA PRO A 187 14.62 -6.93 9.19
C PRO A 187 15.84 -6.30 8.49
N ARG A 188 15.67 -5.15 7.82
CA ARG A 188 16.77 -4.44 7.12
C ARG A 188 18.02 -4.25 7.98
N VAL A 189 17.84 -4.10 9.29
CA VAL A 189 18.94 -3.97 10.25
C VAL A 189 19.83 -5.22 10.33
N SER A 190 19.29 -6.42 10.05
CA SER A 190 20.08 -7.67 10.00
C SER A 190 21.11 -7.68 8.86
N GLU A 191 20.87 -6.90 7.81
CA GLU A 191 21.80 -6.74 6.69
C GLU A 191 22.84 -5.64 6.95
N MET A 192 22.72 -4.89 8.05
CA MET A 192 23.67 -3.85 8.41
C MET A 192 24.82 -4.43 9.25
N ARG A 193 25.98 -3.78 9.18
CA ARG A 193 27.16 -4.05 10.00
C ARG A 193 27.67 -2.75 10.59
N GLU A 194 28.31 -2.83 11.75
CA GLU A 194 29.01 -1.70 12.34
C GLU A 194 30.29 -1.42 11.55
N CYS A 195 30.50 -0.16 11.20
CA CYS A 195 31.73 0.33 10.59
C CYS A 195 32.89 0.14 11.55
N ALA A 196 33.97 -0.47 11.09
CA ALA A 196 35.22 -0.61 11.83
C ALA A 196 36.04 0.71 11.91
N GLY A 197 35.60 1.76 11.21
CA GLY A 197 36.24 3.08 11.20
C GLY A 197 35.97 3.88 12.49
N HIS A 198 36.70 4.99 12.64
CA HIS A 198 36.57 5.81 13.84
C HIS A 198 35.36 6.75 13.75
N HIS A 199 34.41 6.55 14.65
CA HIS A 199 33.21 7.38 14.76
C HIS A 199 32.91 7.68 16.23
N VAL A 200 32.34 8.86 16.47
CA VAL A 200 31.89 9.27 17.83
C VAL A 200 30.80 8.33 18.35
N GLN A 201 30.00 7.74 17.46
CA GLN A 201 28.99 6.73 17.76
C GLN A 201 29.11 5.55 16.79
N PRO A 202 28.70 4.32 17.17
CA PRO A 202 28.70 3.17 16.26
C PRO A 202 27.90 3.48 14.99
N ARG A 203 28.57 3.41 13.84
CA ARG A 203 27.95 3.70 12.55
C ARG A 203 27.56 2.41 11.87
N LEU A 204 26.26 2.15 11.73
CA LEU A 204 25.76 1.03 10.94
C LEU A 204 25.74 1.40 9.44
N PHE A 205 26.19 0.47 8.60
CA PHE A 205 26.10 0.59 7.15
C PHE A 205 25.76 -0.77 6.52
N ARG A 206 25.35 -0.79 5.25
CA ARG A 206 25.08 -2.03 4.51
C ARG A 206 26.32 -2.36 3.67
N PRO A 207 27.09 -3.40 4.01
CA PRO A 207 28.27 -3.77 3.24
C PRO A 207 27.88 -4.31 1.87
N VAL A 208 28.65 -3.93 0.86
CA VAL A 208 28.59 -4.56 -0.46
C VAL A 208 29.81 -5.47 -0.55
N ASP A 209 29.61 -6.78 -0.54
CA ASP A 209 30.71 -7.76 -0.62
C ASP A 209 31.61 -7.88 0.64
N GLY A 210 30.99 -7.88 1.84
CA GLY A 210 31.71 -8.19 3.09
C GLY A 210 32.60 -7.07 3.64
N GLU A 211 32.46 -5.86 3.11
CA GLU A 211 33.13 -4.66 3.60
C GLU A 211 32.98 -4.47 5.11
N THR A 212 34.04 -3.96 5.74
CA THR A 212 34.07 -3.62 7.17
C THR A 212 33.99 -2.12 7.41
N LEU A 213 34.11 -1.29 6.36
CA LEU A 213 34.13 0.15 6.42
C LEU A 213 32.97 0.75 5.63
N CYS A 214 32.34 1.79 6.20
CA CYS A 214 31.32 2.54 5.48
C CYS A 214 31.93 3.29 4.28
N PRO A 215 31.12 3.71 3.29
CA PRO A 215 31.63 4.35 2.08
C PRO A 215 32.51 5.58 2.34
N ALA A 216 32.23 6.35 3.39
CA ALA A 216 33.05 7.50 3.76
C ALA A 216 34.43 7.08 4.26
N CYS A 217 34.50 6.17 5.24
CA CYS A 217 35.78 5.67 5.75
C CYS A 217 36.59 4.95 4.67
N ARG A 218 35.93 4.21 3.77
CA ARG A 218 36.60 3.60 2.63
C ARG A 218 37.26 4.65 1.72
N SER A 219 36.54 5.73 1.40
CA SER A 219 37.11 6.84 0.62
C SER A 219 38.28 7.54 1.34
N ASP A 220 38.23 7.66 2.66
CA ASP A 220 39.32 8.22 3.45
C ASP A 220 40.55 7.27 3.45
N ASP A 221 40.34 5.97 3.64
CA ASP A 221 41.41 4.97 3.58
C ASP A 221 42.03 4.87 2.17
N ASP A 222 41.22 4.93 1.11
CA ASP A 222 41.68 4.97 -0.27
C ASP A 222 42.51 6.23 -0.56
N ALA A 223 42.11 7.38 0.02
CA ALA A 223 42.85 8.63 -0.10
C ALA A 223 44.21 8.54 0.59
N GLU A 224 44.26 8.05 1.84
CA GLU A 224 45.51 7.85 2.59
C GLU A 224 46.44 6.83 1.90
N ALA A 225 45.90 5.73 1.39
CA ALA A 225 46.66 4.74 0.63
C ALA A 225 47.28 5.34 -0.66
N GLY A 226 46.61 6.32 -1.27
CA GLY A 226 47.10 7.05 -2.43
C GLY A 226 48.21 8.07 -2.14
N VAL A 227 48.36 8.53 -0.90
CA VAL A 227 49.34 9.57 -0.53
C VAL A 227 50.78 9.04 -0.58
N ALA A 228 51.03 7.84 -0.04
CA ALA A 228 52.37 7.24 -0.02
C ALA A 228 53.00 7.08 -1.43
N PRO A 229 52.33 6.45 -2.42
CA PRO A 229 52.89 6.34 -3.78
C PRO A 229 53.03 7.69 -4.47
N ALA A 230 52.19 8.68 -4.15
CA ALA A 230 52.29 10.03 -4.69
C ALA A 230 53.54 10.77 -4.17
N ILE A 231 53.84 10.66 -2.88
CA ILE A 231 55.08 11.19 -2.28
C ILE A 231 56.30 10.55 -2.94
N ASP A 232 56.30 9.23 -3.05
CA ASP A 232 57.36 8.45 -3.69
C ASP A 232 57.60 8.88 -5.15
N ALA A 233 56.53 9.08 -5.91
CA ALA A 233 56.60 9.57 -7.28
C ALA A 233 57.18 11.00 -7.34
N ALA A 234 56.78 11.88 -6.43
CA ALA A 234 57.31 13.25 -6.34
C ALA A 234 58.81 13.26 -6.00
N VAL A 235 59.25 12.43 -5.06
CA VAL A 235 60.68 12.30 -4.68
C VAL A 235 61.51 11.80 -5.87
N ARG A 236 61.03 10.77 -6.58
CA ARG A 236 61.70 10.26 -7.79
C ARG A 236 61.76 11.31 -8.90
N GLY A 237 60.65 12.00 -9.18
CA GLY A 237 60.59 13.06 -10.17
C GLY A 237 61.56 14.22 -9.86
N GLY A 238 61.63 14.62 -8.59
CA GLY A 238 62.55 15.67 -8.12
C GLY A 238 64.03 15.26 -8.19
N ALA A 239 64.36 13.98 -7.99
CA ALA A 239 65.70 13.46 -8.20
C ALA A 239 66.10 13.52 -9.69
N ALA A 240 65.24 13.01 -10.59
CA ALA A 240 65.49 13.03 -12.03
C ALA A 240 65.64 14.46 -12.59
N ALA A 241 64.81 15.41 -12.13
CA ALA A 241 64.91 16.81 -12.53
C ALA A 241 66.26 17.44 -12.13
N ARG A 242 66.76 17.13 -10.92
CA ARG A 242 68.07 17.62 -10.47
C ARG A 242 69.21 17.04 -11.30
N GLU A 243 69.20 15.75 -11.60
CA GLU A 243 70.21 15.12 -12.47
C GLU A 243 70.26 15.78 -13.85
N LEU A 244 69.10 16.04 -14.48
CA LEU A 244 69.05 16.73 -15.78
C LEU A 244 69.60 18.16 -15.70
N LEU A 245 69.32 18.90 -14.62
CA LEU A 245 69.86 20.25 -14.43
C LEU A 245 71.38 20.24 -14.22
N HIS A 246 71.90 19.26 -13.46
CA HIS A 246 73.34 19.09 -13.27
C HIS A 246 74.05 18.73 -14.59
N ALA A 247 73.49 17.81 -15.37
CA ALA A 247 74.02 17.44 -16.68
C ALA A 247 74.06 18.63 -17.66
N ARG A 248 73.02 19.47 -17.68
CA ARG A 248 72.99 20.69 -18.51
C ARG A 248 74.04 21.72 -18.08
N ARG A 249 74.25 21.90 -16.77
CA ARG A 249 75.30 22.80 -16.26
C ARG A 249 76.70 22.31 -16.60
N ALA A 250 76.93 20.99 -16.48
CA ALA A 250 78.21 20.39 -16.85
C ALA A 250 78.50 20.50 -18.35
N GLY A 251 77.50 20.29 -19.21
CA GLY A 251 77.64 20.44 -20.66
C GLY A 251 77.78 21.88 -21.15
N ALA A 252 77.39 22.88 -20.36
CA ALA A 252 77.58 24.30 -20.68
C ALA A 252 78.97 24.83 -20.25
N ALA A 253 79.74 24.04 -19.51
CA ALA A 253 81.08 24.40 -19.02
C ALA A 253 82.22 23.72 -19.81
N ALA A 254 81.88 22.91 -20.82
CA ALA A 254 82.80 22.28 -21.76
C ALA A 254 82.73 22.97 -23.13
#